data_AF-A0A357D6E0-F1
#
_entry.id   AF-A0A357D6E0-F1
#
_cell.length_a   1.000
_cell.length_b   1.000
_cell.length_c   1.000
_cell.angle_alpha   90.00
_cell.angle_beta   90.00
_cell.angle_gamma   90.00
#
_symmetry.space_group_name_H-M   'P 1'
#
loop_
_entity.id
_entity.type
_entity.pdbx_description
1 polymer ?
#
loop_
_entity_poly.entity_id
_entity_poly.type
_entity_poly.pdbx_seq_one_letter_code
_entity_poly.pdbx_strand_id
1 'polypeptide(L)'
;MRLLKTVITALLVFTILPLTWSAPASPQFTAEDYLYEAWFKVEAADLMGLGASQLAVLGRDYTESQLSVKLLTWEEGKLTTYWESPNLSQEGPALLAAGRPLPSGQPALIILTQDQLYLYTYENENIILVSQFKHTLSPYELSVADLDGDGQDELLIVRVGERLPTFEERVVEVYRLTAEGLVKMGSSPFLGNIRCLTAGDLDGDGLAEVVTDAGLSTRSGVFTLLDWDPVKAELVPRFQEKNLLSNMAFGMTITTDASEPLLYTADGWGRLNHFRLENNKFSPATDYLTFPNGLVAVATGDLNGDGQRELITVGHPNNLFIVGLI
;
A
#
# COMPACT_ATOMS: atom_id res chain seq x y z
N MET A 1 65.60 -6.48 -47.64
CA MET A 1 64.15 -6.56 -47.40
C MET A 1 63.89 -6.12 -45.96
N ARG A 2 63.52 -4.84 -45.74
CA ARG A 2 63.26 -4.25 -44.41
C ARG A 2 61.79 -4.49 -44.07
N LEU A 3 61.48 -5.22 -42.99
CA LEU A 3 60.13 -5.27 -42.45
C LEU A 3 59.94 -4.09 -41.48
N LEU A 4 59.05 -3.17 -41.86
CA LEU A 4 58.43 -2.22 -40.92
C LEU A 4 57.57 -3.01 -39.92
N LYS A 5 57.76 -2.77 -38.62
CA LYS A 5 56.76 -3.13 -37.61
C LYS A 5 55.98 -1.86 -37.26
N THR A 6 54.74 -1.81 -37.73
CA THR A 6 53.76 -0.76 -37.43
C THR A 6 53.30 -0.95 -35.98
N VAL A 7 53.46 0.09 -35.15
CA VAL A 7 52.87 0.14 -33.81
C VAL A 7 51.49 0.76 -33.97
N ILE A 8 50.43 0.01 -33.64
CA ILE A 8 49.06 0.52 -33.59
C ILE A 8 48.84 1.05 -32.18
N THR A 9 48.72 2.37 -32.04
CA THR A 9 48.31 3.02 -30.80
C THR A 9 46.79 3.06 -30.77
N ALA A 10 46.16 2.24 -29.92
CA ALA A 10 44.73 2.31 -29.67
C ALA A 10 44.44 3.49 -28.72
N LEU A 11 43.76 4.52 -29.22
CA LEU A 11 43.30 5.66 -28.43
C LEU A 11 41.95 5.30 -27.81
N LEU A 12 41.93 5.05 -26.50
CA LEU A 12 40.70 4.80 -25.74
C LEU A 12 40.06 6.15 -25.38
N VAL A 13 38.96 6.49 -26.06
CA VAL A 13 38.14 7.67 -25.71
C VAL A 13 37.20 7.26 -24.59
N PHE A 14 37.51 7.69 -23.36
CA PHE A 14 36.55 7.64 -22.26
C PHE A 14 35.55 8.78 -22.44
N THR A 15 34.35 8.47 -22.94
CA THR A 15 33.19 9.34 -22.78
C THR A 15 32.80 9.31 -21.31
N ILE A 16 33.16 10.35 -20.57
CA ILE A 16 32.64 10.59 -19.22
C ILE A 16 31.17 10.97 -19.40
N LEU A 17 30.28 9.98 -19.36
CA LEU A 17 28.89 10.25 -19.08
C LEU A 17 28.85 10.72 -17.62
N PRO A 18 28.34 11.93 -17.32
CA PRO A 18 28.06 12.27 -15.93
C PRO A 18 27.07 11.24 -15.42
N LEU A 19 27.52 10.40 -14.49
CA LEU A 19 26.63 9.69 -13.58
C LEU A 19 25.96 10.78 -12.75
N THR A 20 24.85 11.31 -13.24
CA THR A 20 23.92 12.04 -12.40
C THR A 20 23.29 10.99 -11.50
N TRP A 21 23.91 10.72 -10.35
CA TRP A 21 23.16 10.25 -9.22
C TRP A 21 22.10 11.33 -8.96
N SER A 22 20.83 11.01 -9.16
CA SER A 22 19.78 11.84 -8.61
C SER A 22 20.07 11.92 -7.10
N ALA A 23 20.20 13.14 -6.57
CA ALA A 23 20.19 13.27 -5.12
C ALA A 23 18.86 12.65 -4.64
N PRO A 24 18.87 11.87 -3.55
CA PRO A 24 17.62 11.37 -2.99
C PRO A 24 16.69 12.56 -2.77
N ALA A 25 15.41 12.39 -3.09
CA ALA A 25 14.41 13.41 -2.82
C ALA A 25 14.54 13.85 -1.36
N SER A 26 14.72 15.16 -1.13
CA SER A 26 14.90 15.67 0.22
C SER A 26 13.54 15.56 0.93
N PRO A 27 13.43 14.74 1.99
CA PRO A 27 12.16 14.55 2.66
C PRO A 27 11.67 15.88 3.25
N GLN A 28 10.39 16.16 3.07
CA GLN A 28 9.71 17.30 3.70
C GLN A 28 9.67 17.12 5.23
N PHE A 29 9.55 15.87 5.68
CA PHE A 29 9.59 15.52 7.09
C PHE A 29 10.23 14.15 7.30
N THR A 30 11.02 14.03 8.37
CA THR A 30 11.60 12.78 8.84
C THR A 30 11.49 12.69 10.35
N ALA A 31 11.17 11.51 10.86
CA ALA A 31 11.24 11.23 12.29
C ALA A 31 11.83 9.82 12.52
N GLU A 32 12.78 9.74 13.44
CA GLU A 32 13.39 8.49 13.90
C GLU A 32 12.73 8.09 15.23
N ASP A 33 12.65 6.77 15.49
CA ASP A 33 12.06 6.21 16.71
C ASP A 33 10.69 6.82 17.08
N TYR A 34 9.81 6.96 16.08
CA TYR A 34 8.62 7.79 16.19
C TYR A 34 7.34 6.99 16.42
N LEU A 35 6.44 7.53 17.25
CA LEU A 35 5.04 7.12 17.52
C LEU A 35 4.78 5.76 18.18
N TYR A 36 5.48 4.71 17.73
CA TYR A 36 5.37 3.32 18.20
C TYR A 36 6.75 2.64 18.16
N GLU A 37 6.95 1.58 18.94
CA GLU A 37 8.14 0.71 18.86
C GLU A 37 8.20 -0.09 17.54
N ALA A 38 7.04 -0.43 16.95
CA ALA A 38 6.96 -1.06 15.63
C ALA A 38 5.72 -0.60 14.86
N TRP A 39 5.91 -0.30 13.57
CA TRP A 39 4.84 0.07 12.65
C TRP A 39 4.51 -1.11 11.73
N PHE A 40 3.22 -1.35 11.48
CA PHE A 40 2.77 -2.44 10.62
C PHE A 40 2.12 -1.95 9.32
N LYS A 41 1.35 -0.86 9.37
CA LYS A 41 0.66 -0.30 8.20
C LYS A 41 0.48 1.20 8.36
N VAL A 42 0.54 1.91 7.24
CA VAL A 42 0.13 3.32 7.15
C VAL A 42 -0.89 3.47 6.03
N GLU A 43 -1.84 4.37 6.23
CA GLU A 43 -2.83 4.77 5.23
C GLU A 43 -3.01 6.28 5.30
N ALA A 44 -3.15 6.92 4.14
CA ALA A 44 -3.43 8.35 4.06
C ALA A 44 -4.76 8.56 3.33
N ALA A 45 -5.70 9.26 3.97
CA ALA A 45 -7.02 9.52 3.41
C ALA A 45 -7.61 10.80 4.01
N ASP A 46 -8.39 11.55 3.22
CA ASP A 46 -9.22 12.66 3.70
C ASP A 46 -10.44 12.09 4.45
N LEU A 47 -10.18 11.62 5.67
CA LEU A 47 -11.18 11.00 6.54
C LEU A 47 -12.15 12.04 7.11
N MET A 48 -11.65 13.27 7.30
CA MET A 48 -12.39 14.38 7.89
C MET A 48 -13.15 15.24 6.86
N GLY A 49 -12.90 15.04 5.55
CA GLY A 49 -13.51 15.83 4.48
C GLY A 49 -13.02 17.27 4.42
N LEU A 50 -11.77 17.51 4.85
CA LEU A 50 -11.17 18.85 4.98
C LEU A 50 -10.22 19.16 3.81
N GLY A 51 -10.11 18.28 2.82
CA GLY A 51 -9.18 18.39 1.69
C GLY A 51 -7.77 17.89 2.02
N ALA A 52 -7.30 18.10 3.26
CA ALA A 52 -6.07 17.49 3.76
C ALA A 52 -6.32 16.05 4.23
N SER A 53 -5.44 15.15 3.83
CA SER A 53 -5.39 13.75 4.27
C SER A 53 -4.89 13.65 5.70
N GLN A 54 -5.52 12.75 6.47
CA GLN A 54 -5.00 12.29 7.74
C GLN A 54 -4.13 11.06 7.53
N LEU A 55 -3.13 10.87 8.38
CA LEU A 55 -2.27 9.68 8.38
C LEU A 55 -2.73 8.71 9.47
N ALA A 56 -3.30 7.58 9.08
CA ALA A 56 -3.60 6.48 9.99
C ALA A 56 -2.40 5.54 10.10
N VAL A 57 -2.04 5.18 11.33
CA VAL A 57 -0.89 4.33 11.63
C VAL A 57 -1.30 3.19 12.53
N LEU A 58 -1.19 1.95 12.05
CA LEU A 58 -1.29 0.75 12.88
C LEU A 58 0.10 0.41 13.40
N GLY A 59 0.25 0.42 14.73
CA GLY A 59 1.53 0.12 15.36
C GLY A 59 1.38 -0.50 16.74
N ARG A 60 2.52 -0.88 17.31
CA ARG A 60 2.62 -1.60 18.57
C ARG A 60 3.73 -1.05 19.45
N ASP A 61 3.41 -0.91 20.73
CA ASP A 61 4.35 -0.72 21.82
C ASP A 61 4.42 -2.01 22.65
N TYR A 62 5.55 -2.70 22.59
CA TYR A 62 5.74 -3.98 23.29
C TYR A 62 5.87 -3.78 24.79
N THR A 63 6.54 -2.70 25.22
CA THR A 63 6.70 -2.36 26.63
C THR A 63 5.37 -2.07 27.33
N GLU A 64 4.45 -1.39 26.63
CA GLU A 64 3.12 -1.02 27.15
C GLU A 64 2.03 -2.05 26.83
N SER A 65 2.35 -3.10 26.07
CA SER A 65 1.37 -4.08 25.56
C SER A 65 0.21 -3.42 24.81
N GLN A 66 0.52 -2.42 23.99
CA GLN A 66 -0.43 -1.65 23.20
C GLN A 66 -0.32 -2.03 21.72
N LEU A 67 -1.45 -2.40 21.12
CA LEU A 67 -1.62 -2.46 19.66
C LEU A 67 -2.80 -1.54 19.34
N SER A 68 -2.59 -0.49 18.55
CA SER A 68 -3.65 0.48 18.27
C SER A 68 -3.43 1.14 16.91
N VAL A 69 -4.46 1.85 16.46
CA VAL A 69 -4.38 2.75 15.32
C VAL A 69 -4.39 4.19 15.83
N LYS A 70 -3.36 4.96 15.52
CA LYS A 70 -3.32 6.42 15.74
C LYS A 70 -3.67 7.13 14.42
N LEU A 71 -4.59 8.09 14.47
CA LEU A 71 -4.90 8.99 13.38
C LEU A 71 -4.18 10.31 13.64
N LEU A 72 -3.31 10.70 12.71
CA LEU A 72 -2.48 11.90 12.81
C LEU A 72 -2.95 12.97 11.82
N THR A 73 -2.87 14.22 12.25
CA THR A 73 -3.10 15.42 11.44
C THR A 73 -1.80 16.18 11.24
N TRP A 74 -1.66 16.87 10.12
CA TRP A 74 -0.53 17.76 9.86
C TRP A 74 -0.84 19.18 10.34
N GLU A 75 -0.06 19.68 11.28
CA GLU A 75 -0.21 21.03 11.85
C GLU A 75 1.17 21.68 11.95
N GLU A 76 1.34 22.86 11.34
CA GLU A 76 2.56 23.68 11.44
C GLU A 76 3.87 22.91 11.11
N GLY A 77 3.82 21.98 10.15
CA GLY A 77 5.00 21.21 9.72
C GLY A 77 5.29 19.98 10.58
N LYS A 78 4.34 19.52 11.39
CA LYS A 78 4.48 18.33 12.24
C LYS A 78 3.20 17.49 12.23
N LEU A 79 3.37 16.20 12.51
CA LEU A 79 2.26 15.30 12.76
C LEU A 79 1.86 15.32 14.24
N THR A 80 0.57 15.52 14.51
CA THR A 80 -0.04 15.51 15.84
C THR A 80 -1.09 14.40 15.91
N THR A 81 -1.13 13.67 17.03
CA THR A 81 -2.16 12.64 17.23
C THR A 81 -3.50 13.29 17.49
N TYR A 82 -4.44 13.08 16.57
CA TYR A 82 -5.81 13.56 16.69
C TYR A 82 -6.70 12.55 17.45
N TRP A 83 -6.50 11.26 17.16
CA TRP A 83 -7.28 10.19 17.74
C TRP A 83 -6.47 8.90 17.85
N GLU A 84 -6.86 8.04 18.78
CA GLU A 84 -6.32 6.69 18.93
C GLU A 84 -7.43 5.68 19.19
N SER A 85 -7.35 4.51 18.55
CA SER A 85 -8.29 3.42 18.76
C SER A 85 -8.19 2.83 20.17
N PRO A 86 -9.21 2.11 20.66
CA PRO A 86 -9.04 1.20 21.79
C PRO A 86 -7.87 0.23 21.56
N ASN A 87 -7.28 -0.26 22.65
CA ASN A 87 -6.17 -1.23 22.57
C ASN A 87 -6.69 -2.57 22.01
N LEU A 88 -6.11 -2.97 20.88
CA LEU A 88 -6.43 -4.17 20.10
C LEU A 88 -5.55 -5.37 20.48
N SER A 89 -4.69 -5.27 21.50
CA SER A 89 -3.73 -6.33 21.85
C SER A 89 -4.36 -7.69 22.16
N GLN A 90 -5.62 -7.72 22.57
CA GLN A 90 -6.38 -8.95 22.86
C GLN A 90 -7.18 -9.47 21.64
N GLU A 91 -7.23 -8.71 20.54
CA GLU A 91 -8.01 -9.02 19.33
C GLU A 91 -7.22 -9.89 18.32
N GLY A 92 -5.95 -10.18 18.61
CA GLY A 92 -5.04 -10.86 17.68
C GLY A 92 -4.43 -9.90 16.65
N PRO A 93 -3.97 -10.41 15.48
CA PRO A 93 -3.51 -9.56 14.38
C PRO A 93 -4.62 -8.61 13.93
N ALA A 94 -4.25 -7.35 13.69
CA ALA A 94 -5.13 -6.33 13.15
C ALA A 94 -4.62 -5.89 11.78
N LEU A 95 -5.54 -5.52 10.91
CA LEU A 95 -5.31 -4.96 9.59
C LEU A 95 -5.99 -3.59 9.52
N LEU A 96 -5.42 -2.70 8.71
CA LEU A 96 -5.84 -1.32 8.57
C LEU A 96 -6.08 -0.99 7.11
N ALA A 97 -7.19 -0.31 6.83
CA ALA A 97 -7.47 0.36 5.56
C ALA A 97 -8.26 1.65 5.81
N ALA A 98 -8.31 2.54 4.82
CA ALA A 98 -9.19 3.69 4.80
C ALA A 98 -9.82 3.81 3.39
N GLY A 99 -11.09 4.20 3.34
CA GLY A 99 -11.86 4.27 2.09
C GLY A 99 -13.30 4.71 2.34
N ARG A 100 -14.21 4.47 1.39
CA ARG A 100 -15.64 4.79 1.45
C ARG A 100 -16.51 3.52 1.44
N PRO A 101 -16.33 2.57 2.38
CA PRO A 101 -17.09 1.31 2.37
C PRO A 101 -18.55 1.49 2.82
N LEU A 102 -18.89 2.61 3.46
CA LEU A 102 -20.20 2.82 4.06
C LEU A 102 -21.24 3.09 2.95
N PRO A 103 -22.46 2.52 3.03
CA PRO A 103 -23.52 2.78 2.04
C PRO A 103 -23.90 4.26 1.89
N SER A 104 -23.52 5.10 2.86
CA SER A 104 -23.69 6.55 2.80
C SER A 104 -22.65 7.27 1.92
N GLY A 105 -21.60 6.59 1.46
CA GLY A 105 -20.49 7.16 0.68
C GLY A 105 -19.47 7.98 1.50
N GLN A 106 -19.64 8.04 2.82
CA GLN A 106 -18.72 8.78 3.69
C GLN A 106 -17.42 7.98 3.93
N PRO A 107 -16.27 8.66 4.08
CA PRO A 107 -15.02 7.99 4.43
C PRO A 107 -15.11 7.27 5.78
N ALA A 108 -14.39 6.16 5.88
CA ALA A 108 -14.25 5.39 7.10
C ALA A 108 -12.83 4.84 7.25
N LEU A 109 -12.37 4.82 8.51
CA LEU A 109 -11.22 4.07 8.95
C LEU A 109 -11.68 2.66 9.31
N ILE A 110 -10.98 1.66 8.78
CA ILE A 110 -11.41 0.27 8.80
C ILE A 110 -10.36 -0.52 9.54
N ILE A 111 -10.75 -1.13 10.65
CA ILE A 111 -9.89 -2.01 11.44
C ILE A 111 -10.49 -3.40 11.39
N LEU A 112 -9.75 -4.34 10.80
CA LEU A 112 -10.17 -5.74 10.69
C LEU A 112 -9.24 -6.61 11.54
N THR A 113 -9.80 -7.25 12.56
CA THR A 113 -9.08 -8.14 13.47
C THR A 113 -9.33 -9.60 13.12
N GLN A 114 -8.98 -10.54 14.00
CA GLN A 114 -9.24 -11.96 13.77
C GLN A 114 -10.74 -12.30 13.76
N ASP A 115 -11.56 -11.60 14.54
CA ASP A 115 -13.00 -11.86 14.63
C ASP A 115 -13.89 -10.61 14.64
N GLN A 116 -13.33 -9.40 14.52
CA GLN A 116 -14.09 -8.15 14.50
C GLN A 116 -13.72 -7.25 13.30
N LEU A 117 -14.74 -6.61 12.74
CA LEU A 117 -14.61 -5.47 11.84
C LEU A 117 -15.11 -4.23 12.57
N TYR A 118 -14.27 -3.21 12.71
CA TYR A 118 -14.62 -1.90 13.25
C TYR A 118 -14.58 -0.85 12.15
N LEU A 119 -15.59 0.03 12.14
CA LEU A 119 -15.69 1.14 11.21
C LEU A 119 -15.79 2.44 12.00
N TYR A 120 -14.81 3.31 11.82
CA TYR A 120 -14.79 4.63 12.43
C TYR A 120 -14.97 5.70 11.37
N THR A 121 -15.77 6.72 11.66
CA THR A 121 -15.95 7.89 10.78
C THR A 121 -15.79 9.19 11.57
N TYR A 122 -15.67 10.30 10.86
CA TYR A 122 -15.57 11.62 11.46
C TYR A 122 -16.95 12.28 11.50
N GLU A 123 -17.42 12.62 12.70
CA GLU A 123 -18.67 13.35 12.90
C GLU A 123 -18.53 14.33 14.06
N ASN A 124 -18.97 15.59 13.86
CA ASN A 124 -18.97 16.63 14.89
C ASN A 124 -17.62 16.77 15.62
N GLU A 125 -16.52 16.91 14.87
CA GLU A 125 -15.16 17.04 15.43
C GLU A 125 -14.68 15.84 16.25
N ASN A 126 -15.26 14.65 16.02
CA ASN A 126 -14.88 13.43 16.72
C ASN A 126 -14.77 12.26 15.75
N ILE A 127 -13.81 11.37 16.00
CA ILE A 127 -13.79 10.05 15.39
C ILE A 127 -14.69 9.12 16.22
N ILE A 128 -15.74 8.60 15.60
CA ILE A 128 -16.76 7.77 16.25
C ILE A 128 -16.81 6.37 15.64
N LEU A 129 -17.05 5.35 16.46
CA LEU A 129 -17.34 3.99 16.00
C LEU A 129 -18.77 3.96 15.45
N VAL A 130 -18.93 3.91 14.14
CA VAL A 130 -20.25 3.91 13.48
C VAL A 130 -20.83 2.52 13.35
N SER A 131 -19.99 1.49 13.24
CA SER A 131 -20.43 0.11 13.10
C SER A 131 -19.35 -0.86 13.57
N GLN A 132 -19.80 -2.01 14.09
CA GLN A 132 -18.95 -3.11 14.50
C GLN A 132 -19.64 -4.43 14.13
N PHE A 133 -18.89 -5.34 13.49
CA PHE A 133 -19.40 -6.64 13.07
C PHE A 133 -18.47 -7.77 13.52
N LYS A 134 -19.05 -8.84 14.05
CA LYS A 134 -18.33 -10.08 14.28
C LYS A 134 -18.23 -10.90 12.99
N HIS A 135 -17.09 -11.53 12.74
CA HIS A 135 -16.89 -12.38 11.56
C HIS A 135 -16.03 -13.62 11.86
N THR A 136 -15.83 -14.47 10.83
CA THR A 136 -14.98 -15.68 10.90
C THR A 136 -13.98 -15.75 9.73
N LEU A 137 -13.58 -14.60 9.19
CA LEU A 137 -12.80 -14.50 7.96
C LEU A 137 -11.36 -15.01 8.08
N SER A 138 -10.74 -14.90 9.27
CA SER A 138 -9.30 -15.17 9.46
C SER A 138 -8.43 -14.47 8.40
N PRO A 139 -8.48 -13.13 8.34
CA PRO A 139 -7.89 -12.34 7.27
C PRO A 139 -6.35 -12.28 7.37
N TYR A 140 -5.68 -12.14 6.23
CA TYR A 140 -4.22 -12.00 6.14
C TYR A 140 -3.77 -10.62 5.66
N GLU A 141 -4.56 -9.97 4.81
CA GLU A 141 -4.30 -8.64 4.26
C GLU A 141 -5.66 -8.00 3.91
N LEU A 142 -5.71 -6.67 3.94
CA LEU A 142 -6.91 -5.87 3.65
C LEU A 142 -6.55 -4.73 2.70
N SER A 143 -7.38 -4.50 1.70
CA SER A 143 -7.43 -3.27 0.92
C SER A 143 -8.88 -2.92 0.63
N VAL A 144 -9.14 -1.68 0.22
CA VAL A 144 -10.49 -1.15 0.00
C VAL A 144 -10.46 -0.23 -1.21
N ALA A 145 -11.37 -0.48 -2.17
CA ALA A 145 -11.51 0.32 -3.38
C ALA A 145 -12.85 0.03 -4.09
N ASP A 146 -13.35 0.99 -4.84
CA ASP A 146 -14.55 0.88 -5.69
C ASP A 146 -14.26 0.03 -6.95
N LEU A 147 -14.63 -1.24 -6.92
CA LEU A 147 -14.36 -2.18 -8.02
C LEU A 147 -15.43 -2.14 -9.11
N ASP A 148 -16.67 -1.76 -8.78
CA ASP A 148 -17.80 -1.80 -9.72
C ASP A 148 -18.33 -0.42 -10.12
N GLY A 149 -17.72 0.65 -9.62
CA GLY A 149 -17.95 2.03 -10.02
C GLY A 149 -19.22 2.62 -9.43
N ASP A 150 -19.75 2.06 -8.34
CA ASP A 150 -20.98 2.53 -7.71
C ASP A 150 -20.74 3.59 -6.61
N GLY A 151 -19.47 3.89 -6.30
CA GLY A 151 -19.03 4.86 -5.31
C GLY A 151 -19.00 4.34 -3.87
N GLN A 152 -19.35 3.07 -3.64
CA GLN A 152 -19.15 2.37 -2.38
C GLN A 152 -17.98 1.40 -2.52
N ASP A 153 -16.89 1.65 -1.79
CA ASP A 153 -15.73 0.78 -1.89
C ASP A 153 -16.01 -0.65 -1.37
N GLU A 154 -15.54 -1.65 -2.11
CA GLU A 154 -15.49 -3.04 -1.66
C GLU A 154 -14.32 -3.29 -0.70
N LEU A 155 -14.52 -4.20 0.24
CA LEU A 155 -13.43 -4.76 1.05
C LEU A 155 -12.79 -5.95 0.33
N LEU A 156 -11.48 -5.85 0.11
CA LEU A 156 -10.64 -6.87 -0.51
C LEU A 156 -9.83 -7.57 0.57
N ILE A 157 -10.18 -8.82 0.84
CA ILE A 157 -9.66 -9.56 1.98
C ILE A 157 -8.88 -10.78 1.49
N VAL A 158 -7.58 -10.81 1.78
CA VAL A 158 -6.76 -12.00 1.50
C VAL A 158 -7.09 -13.09 2.50
N ARG A 159 -7.42 -14.27 1.99
CA ARG A 159 -7.72 -15.46 2.79
C ARG A 159 -7.03 -16.70 2.25
N VAL A 160 -6.84 -17.68 3.14
CA VAL A 160 -6.42 -19.02 2.75
C VAL A 160 -7.57 -19.68 2.00
N GLY A 161 -7.31 -20.03 0.75
CA GLY A 161 -8.22 -20.81 -0.08
C GLY A 161 -7.93 -22.30 0.04
N GLU A 162 -6.66 -22.70 -0.04
CA GLU A 162 -6.22 -24.09 0.14
C GLU A 162 -4.91 -24.16 0.94
N ARG A 163 -4.79 -25.14 1.84
CA ARG A 163 -3.56 -25.41 2.59
C ARG A 163 -2.80 -26.56 1.93
N LEU A 164 -1.68 -26.24 1.28
CA LEU A 164 -0.79 -27.24 0.71
C LEU A 164 0.32 -27.61 1.72
N PRO A 165 1.04 -28.73 1.53
CA PRO A 165 2.08 -29.16 2.47
C PRO A 165 3.24 -28.19 2.66
N THR A 166 3.53 -27.35 1.66
CA THR A 166 4.70 -26.47 1.63
C THR A 166 4.36 -24.98 1.71
N PHE A 167 3.13 -24.59 1.38
CA PHE A 167 2.66 -23.20 1.45
C PHE A 167 1.13 -23.15 1.41
N GLU A 168 0.55 -21.97 1.62
CA GLU A 168 -0.88 -21.73 1.51
C GLU A 168 -1.19 -21.09 0.15
N GLU A 169 -2.14 -21.65 -0.58
CA GLU A 169 -2.77 -20.98 -1.72
C GLU A 169 -3.80 -20.00 -1.19
N ARG A 170 -3.64 -18.73 -1.57
CA ARG A 170 -4.50 -17.63 -1.12
C ARG A 170 -5.33 -17.09 -2.27
N VAL A 171 -6.46 -16.53 -1.88
CA VAL A 171 -7.39 -15.82 -2.76
C VAL A 171 -7.60 -14.41 -2.19
N VAL A 172 -7.95 -13.47 -3.06
CA VAL A 172 -8.56 -12.19 -2.66
C VAL A 172 -10.07 -12.40 -2.73
N GLU A 173 -10.76 -12.25 -1.60
CA GLU A 173 -12.21 -12.25 -1.58
C GLU A 173 -12.74 -10.82 -1.54
N VAL A 174 -13.82 -10.58 -2.26
CA VAL A 174 -14.47 -9.27 -2.40
C VAL A 174 -15.73 -9.26 -1.56
N TYR A 175 -15.87 -8.27 -0.70
CA TYR A 175 -17.02 -8.10 0.19
C TYR A 175 -17.62 -6.70 0.07
N ARG A 176 -18.94 -6.64 -0.04
CA ARG A 176 -19.69 -5.40 0.14
C ARG A 176 -20.10 -5.24 1.59
N LEU A 177 -19.98 -4.02 2.11
CA LEU A 177 -20.53 -3.67 3.40
C LEU A 177 -22.00 -3.27 3.27
N THR A 178 -22.85 -3.92 4.04
CA THR A 178 -24.28 -3.64 4.17
C THR A 178 -24.62 -3.26 5.61
N ALA A 179 -25.86 -2.84 5.87
CA ALA A 179 -26.32 -2.55 7.23
C ALA A 179 -26.27 -3.81 8.13
N GLU A 180 -26.39 -5.00 7.54
CA GLU A 180 -26.36 -6.29 8.22
C GLU A 180 -24.94 -6.87 8.36
N GLY A 181 -23.94 -6.23 7.76
CA GLY A 181 -22.53 -6.65 7.78
C GLY A 181 -21.96 -6.96 6.40
N LEU A 182 -20.96 -7.85 6.35
CA LEU A 182 -20.24 -8.17 5.13
C LEU A 182 -20.98 -9.21 4.28
N VAL A 183 -21.20 -8.88 3.01
CA VAL A 183 -21.76 -9.79 1.99
C VAL A 183 -20.68 -10.10 0.98
N LYS A 184 -20.30 -11.38 0.85
CA LYS A 184 -19.31 -11.81 -0.15
C LYS A 184 -19.90 -11.62 -1.55
N MET A 185 -19.21 -10.84 -2.38
CA MET A 185 -19.55 -10.63 -3.79
C MET A 185 -18.88 -11.66 -4.69
N GLY A 186 -17.60 -11.94 -4.42
CA GLY A 186 -16.78 -12.73 -5.33
C GLY A 186 -15.42 -13.11 -4.76
N SER A 187 -14.58 -13.68 -5.62
CA SER A 187 -13.18 -13.93 -5.29
C SER A 187 -12.30 -14.02 -6.54
N SER A 188 -11.00 -13.90 -6.35
CA SER A 188 -9.99 -14.24 -7.34
C SER A 188 -9.84 -15.77 -7.49
N PRO A 189 -9.17 -16.25 -8.55
CA PRO A 189 -8.56 -17.59 -8.54
C PRO A 189 -7.49 -17.70 -7.45
N PHE A 190 -6.90 -18.88 -7.29
CA PHE A 190 -5.71 -19.06 -6.46
C PHE A 190 -4.52 -18.28 -7.04
N LEU A 191 -3.87 -17.48 -6.20
CA LEU A 191 -2.76 -16.60 -6.61
C LEU A 191 -1.43 -16.99 -5.96
N GLY A 192 -1.32 -18.15 -5.31
CA GLY A 192 -0.18 -18.52 -4.48
C GLY A 192 -0.25 -17.88 -3.09
N ASN A 193 0.91 -17.84 -2.43
CA ASN A 193 1.04 -17.20 -1.12
C ASN A 193 1.16 -15.68 -1.28
N ILE A 194 0.02 -14.99 -1.33
CA ILE A 194 -0.07 -13.51 -1.39
C ILE A 194 0.59 -12.91 -0.15
N ARG A 195 1.53 -11.98 -0.36
CA ARG A 195 2.31 -11.30 0.69
C ARG A 195 1.94 -9.83 0.86
N CYS A 196 1.46 -9.21 -0.20
CA CYS A 196 1.04 -7.82 -0.20
C CYS A 196 -0.09 -7.63 -1.24
N LEU A 197 -0.99 -6.69 -0.96
CA LEU A 197 -2.17 -6.35 -1.76
C LEU A 197 -2.31 -4.82 -1.77
N THR A 198 -2.70 -4.26 -2.91
CA THR A 198 -3.26 -2.90 -3.00
C THR A 198 -4.32 -2.85 -4.09
N ALA A 199 -5.19 -1.85 -4.06
CA ALA A 199 -6.19 -1.61 -5.08
C ALA A 199 -6.39 -0.11 -5.31
N GLY A 200 -6.80 0.24 -6.52
CA GLY A 200 -7.01 1.60 -6.98
C GLY A 200 -7.05 1.66 -8.50
N ASP A 201 -7.58 2.74 -9.04
CA ASP A 201 -7.64 3.00 -10.49
C ASP A 201 -6.22 3.24 -11.03
N LEU A 202 -5.60 2.17 -11.56
CA LEU A 202 -4.21 2.18 -12.01
C LEU A 202 -4.11 2.41 -13.52
N ASP A 203 -5.17 2.12 -14.26
CA ASP A 203 -5.22 2.33 -15.71
C ASP A 203 -5.93 3.63 -16.14
N GLY A 204 -6.61 4.30 -15.21
CA GLY A 204 -7.27 5.59 -15.39
C GLY A 204 -8.66 5.50 -16.01
N ASP A 205 -9.31 4.33 -15.99
CA ASP A 205 -10.65 4.13 -16.55
C ASP A 205 -11.80 4.48 -15.56
N GLY A 206 -11.45 4.75 -14.30
CA GLY A 206 -12.38 5.10 -13.23
C GLY A 206 -12.88 3.91 -12.40
N LEU A 207 -12.45 2.69 -12.70
CA LEU A 207 -12.66 1.50 -11.87
C LEU A 207 -11.34 1.10 -11.21
N ALA A 208 -11.41 0.53 -10.00
CA ALA A 208 -10.19 0.09 -9.35
C ALA A 208 -9.70 -1.27 -9.88
N GLU A 209 -8.40 -1.36 -10.16
CA GLU A 209 -7.69 -2.64 -10.29
C GLU A 209 -7.19 -3.14 -8.94
N VAL A 210 -6.90 -4.44 -8.89
CA VAL A 210 -6.26 -5.08 -7.74
C VAL A 210 -4.87 -5.57 -8.10
N VAL A 211 -3.86 -5.18 -7.33
CA VAL A 211 -2.48 -5.67 -7.48
C VAL A 211 -2.09 -6.53 -6.30
N THR A 212 -1.59 -7.73 -6.59
CA THR A 212 -1.02 -8.65 -5.57
C THR A 212 0.44 -8.95 -5.87
N ASP A 213 1.25 -9.11 -4.82
CA ASP A 213 2.55 -9.79 -4.89
C ASP A 213 2.44 -11.13 -4.17
N ALA A 214 2.72 -12.23 -4.88
CA ALA A 214 2.71 -13.57 -4.31
C ALA A 214 4.06 -14.28 -4.44
N GLY A 215 4.47 -14.99 -3.39
CA GLY A 215 5.74 -15.70 -3.39
C GLY A 215 6.09 -16.36 -2.06
N LEU A 216 7.22 -17.07 -2.04
CA LEU A 216 7.71 -17.78 -0.87
C LEU A 216 8.92 -17.05 -0.27
N SER A 217 8.89 -16.84 1.05
CA SER A 217 9.93 -16.09 1.77
C SER A 217 10.15 -14.70 1.13
N THR A 218 11.33 -14.10 1.26
CA THR A 218 11.68 -12.75 0.76
C THR A 218 12.16 -12.71 -0.68
N ARG A 219 12.02 -13.83 -1.41
CA ARG A 219 12.42 -13.91 -2.82
C ARG A 219 11.51 -13.07 -3.70
N SER A 220 11.97 -12.75 -4.90
CA SER A 220 11.12 -12.16 -5.92
C SER A 220 9.84 -12.97 -6.12
N GLY A 221 8.71 -12.26 -6.28
CA GLY A 221 7.39 -12.85 -6.44
C GLY A 221 6.84 -12.77 -7.86
N VAL A 222 5.54 -13.07 -7.92
CA VAL A 222 4.69 -12.87 -9.09
C VAL A 222 3.72 -11.75 -8.75
N PHE A 223 3.83 -10.65 -9.49
CA PHE A 223 2.86 -9.57 -9.44
C PHE A 223 1.69 -9.95 -10.35
N THR A 224 0.47 -9.85 -9.84
CA THR A 224 -0.76 -10.07 -10.64
C THR A 224 -1.61 -8.82 -10.56
N LEU A 225 -1.98 -8.28 -11.73
CA LEU A 225 -3.04 -7.27 -11.86
C LEU A 225 -4.36 -8.00 -12.14
N LEU A 226 -5.41 -7.70 -11.39
CA LEU A 226 -6.73 -8.27 -11.55
C LEU A 226 -7.77 -7.18 -11.77
N ASP A 227 -8.75 -7.52 -12.61
CA ASP A 227 -9.93 -6.71 -12.89
C ASP A 227 -11.16 -7.34 -12.23
N TRP A 228 -12.14 -6.53 -11.86
CA TRP A 228 -13.44 -7.04 -11.48
C TRP A 228 -14.29 -7.36 -12.72
N ASP A 229 -14.78 -8.61 -12.82
CA ASP A 229 -15.77 -9.00 -13.82
C ASP A 229 -17.16 -8.97 -13.17
N PRO A 230 -17.99 -7.93 -13.41
CA PRO A 230 -19.30 -7.80 -12.75
C PRO A 230 -20.32 -8.84 -13.24
N VAL A 231 -20.09 -9.46 -14.41
CA VAL A 231 -20.99 -10.50 -14.94
C VAL A 231 -20.74 -11.82 -14.22
N LYS A 232 -19.48 -12.14 -13.92
CA LYS A 232 -19.12 -13.35 -13.17
C LYS A 232 -19.14 -13.14 -11.66
N ALA A 233 -19.08 -11.89 -11.21
CA ALA A 233 -18.82 -11.51 -9.83
C ALA A 233 -17.51 -12.14 -9.31
N GLU A 234 -16.43 -11.96 -10.07
CA GLU A 234 -15.11 -12.54 -9.78
C GLU A 234 -13.98 -11.55 -10.12
N LEU A 235 -12.85 -11.65 -9.42
CA LEU A 235 -11.62 -10.98 -9.83
C LEU A 235 -10.90 -11.84 -10.86
N VAL A 236 -10.67 -11.30 -12.06
CA VAL A 236 -10.02 -11.98 -13.18
C VAL A 236 -8.61 -11.45 -13.42
N PRO A 237 -7.57 -12.30 -13.52
CA PRO A 237 -6.23 -11.83 -13.82
C PRO A 237 -6.15 -11.18 -15.21
N ARG A 238 -5.75 -9.90 -15.26
CA ARG A 238 -5.44 -9.19 -16.51
C ARG A 238 -4.10 -9.66 -17.07
N PHE A 239 -3.06 -9.63 -16.25
CA PHE A 239 -1.74 -10.19 -16.55
C PHE A 239 -0.94 -10.51 -15.29
N GLN A 240 0.17 -11.22 -15.48
CA GLN A 240 1.13 -11.55 -14.43
C GLN A 240 2.54 -11.17 -14.84
N GLU A 241 3.30 -10.61 -13.92
CA GLU A 241 4.70 -10.23 -14.12
C GLU A 241 5.59 -10.87 -13.04
N LYS A 242 6.59 -11.64 -13.47
CA LYS A 242 7.57 -12.27 -12.58
C LYS A 242 8.81 -11.42 -12.52
N ASN A 243 9.44 -11.35 -11.35
CA ASN A 243 10.69 -10.62 -11.18
C ASN A 243 10.57 -9.11 -11.44
N LEU A 244 9.39 -8.52 -11.17
CA LEU A 244 9.23 -7.06 -11.17
C LEU A 244 10.18 -6.41 -10.15
N LEU A 245 10.20 -6.97 -8.93
CA LEU A 245 11.16 -6.63 -7.89
C LEU A 245 12.18 -7.76 -7.72
N SER A 246 13.39 -7.44 -7.28
CA SER A 246 14.42 -8.45 -6.96
C SER A 246 14.16 -9.19 -5.63
N ASN A 247 13.26 -8.66 -4.79
CA ASN A 247 12.80 -9.20 -3.50
C ASN A 247 11.27 -9.05 -3.40
N MET A 248 10.67 -9.38 -2.25
CA MET A 248 9.24 -9.15 -2.00
C MET A 248 8.89 -7.66 -1.85
N ALA A 249 7.65 -7.29 -2.15
CA ALA A 249 7.09 -6.03 -1.68
C ALA A 249 6.66 -6.19 -0.20
N PHE A 250 7.09 -5.27 0.66
CA PHE A 250 6.61 -5.17 2.04
C PHE A 250 5.40 -4.24 2.16
N GLY A 251 5.33 -3.23 1.30
CA GLY A 251 4.15 -2.36 1.17
C GLY A 251 3.91 -1.99 -0.28
N MET A 252 2.65 -1.75 -0.63
CA MET A 252 2.23 -1.27 -1.94
C MET A 252 1.09 -0.26 -1.78
N THR A 253 1.03 0.71 -2.69
CA THR A 253 -0.08 1.67 -2.79
C THR A 253 -0.21 2.14 -4.23
N ILE A 254 -1.42 2.50 -4.65
CA ILE A 254 -1.70 3.15 -5.93
C ILE A 254 -2.06 4.61 -5.63
N THR A 255 -1.56 5.53 -6.43
CA THR A 255 -1.95 6.95 -6.31
C THR A 255 -3.39 7.13 -6.75
N THR A 256 -4.27 7.44 -5.80
CA THR A 256 -5.62 7.93 -6.11
C THR A 256 -5.49 9.37 -6.62
N ASP A 257 -6.16 9.75 -7.71
CA ASP A 257 -6.26 11.13 -8.23
C ASP A 257 -5.04 11.74 -8.97
N ALA A 258 -4.00 10.98 -9.29
CA ALA A 258 -2.95 11.49 -10.17
C ALA A 258 -3.41 11.46 -11.63
N SER A 259 -3.11 12.50 -12.41
CA SER A 259 -3.29 12.47 -13.88
C SER A 259 -2.53 11.33 -14.57
N GLU A 260 -1.61 10.72 -13.84
CA GLU A 260 -0.86 9.53 -14.23
C GLU A 260 -0.79 8.59 -13.02
N PRO A 261 -1.68 7.58 -12.92
CA PRO A 261 -1.65 6.62 -11.83
C PRO A 261 -0.35 5.82 -11.80
N LEU A 262 0.18 5.64 -10.59
CA LEU A 262 1.41 4.88 -10.35
C LEU A 262 1.22 3.85 -9.25
N LEU A 263 1.78 2.66 -9.47
CA LEU A 263 1.96 1.65 -8.44
C LEU A 263 3.27 1.92 -7.71
N TYR A 264 3.21 2.26 -6.43
CA TYR A 264 4.37 2.36 -5.55
C TYR A 264 4.59 1.04 -4.80
N THR A 265 5.85 0.65 -4.65
CA THR A 265 6.24 -0.52 -3.87
C THR A 265 7.42 -0.19 -2.96
N ALA A 266 7.31 -0.60 -1.70
CA ALA A 266 8.33 -0.48 -0.68
C ALA A 266 8.98 -1.84 -0.44
N ASP A 267 10.31 -1.90 -0.40
CA ASP A 267 11.04 -3.14 -0.15
C ASP A 267 12.06 -3.08 1.00
N GLY A 268 12.45 -4.27 1.47
CA GLY A 268 13.32 -4.45 2.63
C GLY A 268 14.78 -3.99 2.45
N TRP A 269 15.16 -3.50 1.27
CA TRP A 269 16.46 -2.88 1.02
C TRP A 269 16.41 -1.35 1.04
N GLY A 270 15.27 -0.77 1.41
CA GLY A 270 15.12 0.67 1.50
C GLY A 270 14.74 1.32 0.18
N ARG A 271 14.27 0.54 -0.80
CA ARG A 271 13.90 1.07 -2.11
C ARG A 271 12.40 1.29 -2.20
N LEU A 272 12.05 2.49 -2.65
CA LEU A 272 10.69 2.85 -3.03
C LEU A 272 10.62 2.92 -4.55
N ASN A 273 10.12 1.85 -5.17
CA ASN A 273 9.95 1.74 -6.62
C ASN A 273 8.58 2.28 -7.03
N HIS A 274 8.45 2.75 -8.26
CA HIS A 274 7.18 3.24 -8.80
C HIS A 274 7.04 2.88 -10.28
N PHE A 275 5.89 2.34 -10.63
CA PHE A 275 5.62 1.75 -11.94
C PHE A 275 4.38 2.35 -12.57
N ARG A 276 4.47 2.63 -13.87
CA ARG A 276 3.34 2.92 -14.74
C ARG A 276 2.78 1.61 -15.28
N LEU A 277 1.47 1.57 -15.49
CA LEU A 277 0.84 0.51 -16.26
C LEU A 277 0.86 0.88 -17.75
N GLU A 278 1.60 0.12 -18.55
CA GLU A 278 1.73 0.36 -19.99
C GLU A 278 1.61 -0.97 -20.75
N ASN A 279 0.63 -1.07 -21.65
CA ASN A 279 0.42 -2.25 -22.50
C ASN A 279 0.40 -3.58 -21.72
N ASN A 280 -0.34 -3.63 -20.61
CA ASN A 280 -0.42 -4.80 -19.70
C ASN A 280 0.94 -5.23 -19.14
N LYS A 281 1.74 -4.24 -18.70
CA LYS A 281 3.01 -4.45 -18.03
C LYS A 281 3.29 -3.32 -17.05
N PHE A 282 3.99 -3.62 -15.96
CA PHE A 282 4.56 -2.61 -15.07
C PHE A 282 5.89 -2.08 -15.63
N SER A 283 5.88 -0.83 -16.11
CA SER A 283 7.08 -0.12 -16.57
C SER A 283 7.60 0.79 -15.46
N PRO A 284 8.89 0.74 -15.08
CA PRO A 284 9.45 1.71 -14.13
C PRO A 284 9.23 3.14 -14.64
N ALA A 285 8.63 4.01 -13.84
CA ALA A 285 8.41 5.40 -14.26
C ALA A 285 9.73 6.20 -14.25
N THR A 286 10.52 6.04 -13.18
CA THR A 286 11.90 6.53 -13.04
C THR A 286 12.72 5.57 -12.15
N ASP A 287 13.94 5.96 -11.77
CA ASP A 287 14.74 5.24 -10.79
C ASP A 287 14.05 5.24 -9.42
N TYR A 288 14.19 4.16 -8.65
CA TYR A 288 13.63 4.07 -7.30
C TYR A 288 14.28 5.08 -6.34
N LEU A 289 13.51 5.55 -5.35
CA LEU A 289 14.06 6.33 -4.25
C LEU A 289 14.72 5.39 -3.23
N THR A 290 15.80 5.84 -2.60
CA THR A 290 16.55 5.04 -1.61
C THR A 290 16.50 5.70 -0.25
N PHE A 291 16.23 4.88 0.77
CA PHE A 291 16.17 5.25 2.18
C PHE A 291 17.19 4.42 2.98
N PRO A 292 17.66 4.94 4.13
CA PRO A 292 18.67 4.25 4.94
C PRO A 292 18.17 2.94 5.59
N ASN A 293 16.86 2.76 5.72
CA ASN A 293 16.22 1.63 6.38
C ASN A 293 15.41 0.80 5.37
N GLY A 294 15.32 -0.51 5.59
CA GLY A 294 14.37 -1.36 4.87
C GLY A 294 12.94 -0.87 5.09
N LEU A 295 12.19 -0.67 4.01
CA LEU A 295 10.84 -0.12 4.07
C LEU A 295 9.82 -1.22 4.36
N VAL A 296 8.82 -0.91 5.18
CA VAL A 296 7.77 -1.85 5.59
C VAL A 296 6.37 -1.42 5.15
N ALA A 297 6.15 -0.14 4.85
CA ALA A 297 4.86 0.37 4.40
C ALA A 297 5.05 1.62 3.55
N VAL A 298 4.11 1.87 2.65
CA VAL A 298 4.00 3.08 1.83
C VAL A 298 2.53 3.48 1.71
N ALA A 299 2.24 4.77 1.76
CA ALA A 299 0.94 5.37 1.44
C ALA A 299 1.15 6.69 0.66
N THR A 300 0.08 7.19 0.03
CA THR A 300 0.08 8.50 -0.64
C THR A 300 -1.12 9.34 -0.20
N GLY A 301 -0.93 10.65 -0.02
CA GLY A 301 -2.01 11.56 0.33
C GLY A 301 -1.51 12.99 0.54
N ASP A 302 -2.38 13.97 0.38
CA ASP A 302 -2.08 15.40 0.61
C ASP A 302 -2.13 15.67 2.11
N LEU A 303 -1.04 15.41 2.84
CA LEU A 303 -1.03 15.57 4.29
C LEU A 303 -1.03 17.04 4.69
N ASN A 304 -0.32 17.87 3.93
CA ASN A 304 -0.06 19.26 4.32
C ASN A 304 -1.17 20.23 3.85
N GLY A 305 -2.11 19.78 3.02
CA GLY A 305 -3.25 20.52 2.50
C GLY A 305 -2.91 21.50 1.37
N ASP A 306 -1.78 21.31 0.68
CA ASP A 306 -1.35 22.18 -0.42
C ASP A 306 -1.89 21.77 -1.80
N GLY A 307 -2.68 20.68 -1.85
CA GLY A 307 -3.26 20.13 -3.07
C GLY A 307 -2.32 19.20 -3.85
N GLN A 308 -1.07 19.04 -3.40
CA GLN A 308 -0.15 18.03 -3.90
C GLN A 308 -0.08 16.88 -2.90
N ARG A 309 0.14 15.67 -3.40
CA ARG A 309 0.22 14.48 -2.56
C ARG A 309 1.65 14.24 -2.11
N GLU A 310 1.80 13.79 -0.89
CA GLU A 310 3.05 13.25 -0.36
C GLU A 310 3.12 11.73 -0.52
N LEU A 311 4.34 11.21 -0.63
CA LEU A 311 4.71 9.84 -0.35
C LEU A 311 5.06 9.70 1.12
N ILE A 312 4.37 8.80 1.80
CA ILE A 312 4.61 8.43 3.19
C ILE A 312 5.22 7.04 3.18
N THR A 313 6.45 6.88 3.67
CA THR A 313 7.06 5.56 3.79
C THR A 313 7.67 5.35 5.17
N VAL A 314 7.61 4.09 5.63
CA VAL A 314 8.10 3.71 6.95
C VAL A 314 9.28 2.76 6.82
N GLY A 315 10.41 3.15 7.38
CA GLY A 315 11.60 2.31 7.53
C GLY A 315 11.57 1.53 8.84
N HIS A 316 11.87 0.24 8.80
CA HIS A 316 11.97 -0.58 9.99
C HIS A 316 13.03 -0.06 10.98
N PRO A 317 12.75 -0.03 12.30
CA PRO A 317 11.50 -0.49 12.92
C PRO A 317 10.35 0.54 12.92
N ASN A 318 10.66 1.83 12.94
CA ASN A 318 9.71 2.92 13.21
C ASN A 318 10.23 4.30 12.75
N ASN A 319 10.84 4.35 11.57
CA ASN A 319 11.38 5.58 10.96
C ASN A 319 10.41 6.10 9.90
N LEU A 320 9.91 7.32 10.05
CA LEU A 320 8.97 7.93 9.11
C LEU A 320 9.70 8.84 8.14
N PHE A 321 9.41 8.69 6.84
CA PHE A 321 9.87 9.59 5.79
C PHE A 321 8.66 10.09 4.99
N ILE A 322 8.54 11.40 4.84
CA ILE A 322 7.51 12.06 4.04
C ILE A 322 8.21 12.87 2.94
N VAL A 323 7.86 12.60 1.70
CA VAL A 323 8.49 13.18 0.51
C VAL A 323 7.39 13.70 -0.41
N GLY A 324 7.47 14.96 -0.87
CA GLY A 324 6.51 15.47 -1.84
C GLY A 324 6.59 14.72 -3.18
N LEU A 325 5.44 14.45 -3.81
CA LEU A 325 5.40 14.02 -5.20
C LEU A 325 5.76 15.21 -6.11
N ILE A 326 6.58 14.95 -7.14
CA ILE A 326 6.98 15.95 -8.15
C ILE A 326 5.96 15.96 -9.29
#